data_AF-A0A1P8UGR5-F1
#
_entry.id   AF-A0A1P8UGR5-F1
#
_cell.length_a   1.000
_cell.length_b   1.000
_cell.length_c   1.000
_cell.angle_alpha   90.00
_cell.angle_beta   90.00
_cell.angle_gamma   90.00
#
_symmetry.space_group_name_H-M   'P 1'
#
loop_
_entity.id
_entity.type
_entity.pdbx_description
1 polymer ?
#
loop_
_entity_poly.entity_id
_entity_poly.type
_entity_poly.pdbx_seq_one_letter_code
_entity_poly.pdbx_strand_id
1 'polypeptide(L)'
;MTQQPENSTTDTASDSQYQLISDRRRIFQILDELTREKALLTAIFDGNENAFTTAILDVDENKNAMLLDEFLPSPRQNDVIPGVGLWLLGQVRGIKTAFKTRVISVGKENGLPIYRLEIPAAIRHQQRRYSYRAPVALSIRSQVRLKHDDGLALTGQLRDLSIGGLSVMLKKLRELETLSPNLLFTECDLELPGEGHVTVQAEIRHLHTDPAHKTLQIGLAFQDLPPREQRLVQRSVSFLEREQLRKQIKKDD
;
A
#
# COMPACT_ATOMS: atom_id res chain seq x y z
N MET A 1 18.79 -42.38 33.77
CA MET A 1 17.58 -41.57 34.00
C MET A 1 17.93 -40.11 33.72
N THR A 2 17.88 -39.73 32.44
CA THR A 2 17.86 -38.33 32.00
C THR A 2 17.09 -38.34 30.69
N GLN A 3 15.77 -38.11 30.79
CA GLN A 3 14.91 -37.88 29.65
C GLN A 3 15.08 -36.42 29.24
N GLN A 4 15.35 -36.21 27.95
CA GLN A 4 14.93 -35.00 27.25
C GLN A 4 13.40 -34.97 27.20
N PRO A 5 12.82 -33.77 27.32
CA PRO A 5 11.99 -33.22 26.25
C PRO A 5 12.36 -31.73 26.02
N GLU A 6 11.98 -30.99 24.99
CA GLU A 6 11.03 -31.15 23.89
C GLU A 6 11.31 -30.02 22.89
N ASN A 7 11.01 -30.28 21.61
CA ASN A 7 10.83 -29.27 20.58
C ASN A 7 9.73 -28.28 20.99
N SER A 8 9.98 -26.97 20.82
CA SER A 8 8.94 -25.95 20.82
C SER A 8 9.12 -25.02 19.63
N THR A 9 8.60 -25.49 18.50
CA THR A 9 8.17 -24.71 17.34
C THR A 9 7.00 -23.82 17.73
N THR A 10 7.12 -22.50 17.64
CA THR A 10 6.04 -21.49 17.42
C THR A 10 6.70 -20.11 17.53
N ASP A 11 6.69 -19.24 16.52
CA ASP A 11 5.49 -18.53 16.09
C ASP A 11 5.48 -18.34 14.56
N THR A 12 4.55 -19.02 13.92
CA THR A 12 4.16 -18.79 12.53
C THR A 12 2.76 -18.20 12.56
N ALA A 13 2.68 -16.87 12.69
CA ALA A 13 1.42 -16.15 12.54
C ALA A 13 1.71 -14.75 11.95
N SER A 14 1.01 -14.41 10.86
CA SER A 14 1.00 -13.11 10.16
C SER A 14 2.03 -12.86 9.02
N ASP A 15 2.15 -13.76 8.04
CA ASP A 15 2.88 -13.45 6.79
C ASP A 15 1.95 -13.15 5.58
N SER A 16 0.63 -13.17 5.75
CA SER A 16 -0.36 -13.00 4.68
C SER A 16 -0.53 -11.56 4.15
N GLN A 17 0.17 -10.58 4.73
CA GLN A 17 0.11 -9.18 4.27
C GLN A 17 1.29 -8.76 3.38
N TYR A 18 2.33 -9.59 3.22
CA TYR A 18 3.50 -9.26 2.43
C TYR A 18 3.70 -10.29 1.31
N GLN A 19 3.89 -9.81 0.09
CA GLN A 19 4.38 -10.61 -1.01
C GLN A 19 5.91 -10.61 -0.97
N LEU A 20 6.53 -11.80 -1.02
CA LEU A 20 7.97 -11.92 -1.23
C LEU A 20 8.25 -11.89 -2.74
N ILE A 21 9.00 -10.87 -3.18
CA ILE A 21 9.39 -10.68 -4.57
C ILE A 21 10.83 -11.12 -4.72
N SER A 22 11.06 -12.24 -5.42
CA SER A 22 12.39 -12.79 -5.71
C SER A 22 12.75 -12.75 -7.21
N ASP A 23 11.80 -12.36 -8.08
CA ASP A 23 12.08 -12.17 -9.51
C ASP A 23 13.01 -10.97 -9.71
N ARG A 24 14.16 -11.21 -10.37
CA ARG A 24 15.22 -10.21 -10.53
C ARG A 24 14.74 -8.94 -11.23
N ARG A 25 13.99 -9.07 -12.34
CA ARG A 25 13.49 -7.90 -13.09
C ARG A 25 12.59 -7.05 -12.20
N ARG A 26 11.72 -7.70 -11.42
CA ARG A 26 10.83 -7.00 -10.49
C ARG A 26 11.56 -6.36 -9.32
N ILE A 27 12.64 -6.97 -8.83
CA ILE A 27 13.52 -6.37 -7.82
C ILE A 27 14.10 -5.05 -8.34
N PHE A 28 14.71 -5.05 -9.53
CA PHE A 28 15.27 -3.84 -10.13
C PHE A 28 14.21 -2.77 -10.37
N GLN A 29 13.02 -3.15 -10.88
CA GLN A 29 11.91 -2.21 -11.04
C GLN A 29 11.55 -1.48 -9.74
N ILE A 30 11.51 -2.19 -8.61
CA ILE A 30 11.19 -1.61 -7.30
C ILE A 30 12.32 -0.71 -6.80
N LEU A 31 13.58 -1.14 -6.94
CA LEU A 31 14.73 -0.34 -6.52
C LEU A 31 14.86 0.93 -7.37
N ASP A 32 14.60 0.86 -8.67
CA ASP A 32 14.56 2.01 -9.55
C ASP A 32 13.42 2.96 -9.19
N GLU A 33 12.24 2.44 -8.80
CA GLU A 33 11.13 3.24 -8.30
C GLU A 33 11.50 3.99 -7.02
N LEU A 34 12.12 3.31 -6.04
CA LEU A 34 12.64 3.95 -4.81
C LEU A 34 13.63 5.07 -5.13
N THR A 35 14.53 4.83 -6.09
CA THR A 35 15.56 5.78 -6.52
C THR A 35 14.93 7.01 -7.19
N ARG A 36 14.02 6.81 -8.14
CA ARG A 36 13.33 7.90 -8.85
C ARG A 36 12.45 8.75 -7.92
N GLU A 37 11.77 8.12 -6.96
CA GLU A 37 10.95 8.81 -5.97
C GLU A 37 11.79 9.48 -4.87
N LYS A 38 13.12 9.28 -4.86
CA LYS A 38 14.03 9.71 -3.78
C LYS A 38 13.48 9.29 -2.40
N ALA A 39 12.99 8.06 -2.33
CA ALA A 39 12.33 7.55 -1.14
C ALA A 39 13.33 7.47 0.02
N LEU A 40 12.98 8.09 1.15
CA LEU A 40 13.72 7.92 2.40
C LEU A 40 13.52 6.49 2.91
N LEU A 41 14.64 5.86 3.26
CA LEU A 41 14.71 4.51 3.79
C LEU A 41 15.21 4.54 5.22
N THR A 42 14.58 3.74 6.07
CA THR A 42 15.11 3.40 7.39
C THR A 42 16.05 2.21 7.26
N ALA A 43 17.31 2.39 7.62
CA ALA A 43 18.33 1.36 7.71
C ALA A 43 18.48 0.87 9.16
N ILE A 44 18.54 -0.46 9.34
CA ILE A 44 18.77 -1.11 10.63
C ILE A 44 19.86 -2.17 10.42
N PHE A 45 21.03 -1.96 11.02
CA PHE A 45 22.17 -2.87 10.88
C PHE A 45 21.99 -4.13 11.74
N ASP A 46 22.47 -5.27 11.25
CA ASP A 46 22.47 -6.52 12.01
C ASP A 46 23.25 -6.33 13.34
N GLY A 47 22.62 -6.66 14.47
CA GLY A 47 23.23 -6.52 15.79
C GLY A 47 23.21 -5.10 16.37
N ASN A 48 22.52 -4.16 15.73
CA ASN A 48 22.32 -2.79 16.20
C ASN A 48 20.82 -2.47 16.30
N GLU A 49 20.39 -1.85 17.39
CA GLU A 49 19.00 -1.40 17.57
C GLU A 49 18.76 0.01 17.02
N ASN A 50 19.82 0.73 16.65
CA ASN A 50 19.70 2.08 16.12
C ASN A 50 19.16 2.07 14.68
N ALA A 51 18.21 2.97 14.43
CA ALA A 51 17.66 3.22 13.12
C ALA A 51 18.33 4.45 12.48
N PHE A 52 18.63 4.34 11.20
CA PHE A 52 19.27 5.37 10.40
C PHE A 52 18.39 5.73 9.21
N THR A 53 18.44 6.96 8.73
CA THR A 53 17.77 7.40 7.49
C THR A 53 18.80 7.50 6.37
N THR A 54 18.44 7.02 5.18
CA THR A 54 19.27 7.08 3.97
C THR A 54 18.35 7.11 2.73
N ALA A 55 18.92 7.12 1.53
CA ALA A 55 18.20 6.98 0.27
C ALA A 55 19.05 6.18 -0.74
N ILE A 56 18.40 5.55 -1.72
CA ILE A 56 19.11 4.95 -2.87
C ILE A 56 19.43 6.07 -3.86
N LEU A 57 20.72 6.24 -4.16
CA LEU A 57 21.22 7.19 -5.14
C LEU A 57 21.21 6.62 -6.56
N ASP A 58 21.61 5.35 -6.69
CA ASP A 58 21.71 4.67 -7.98
C ASP A 58 21.61 3.16 -7.85
N VAL A 59 21.21 2.49 -8.93
CA VAL A 59 21.08 1.03 -9.03
C VAL A 59 21.74 0.58 -10.33
N ASP A 60 22.86 -0.14 -10.22
CA ASP A 60 23.64 -0.59 -11.36
C ASP A 60 23.42 -2.09 -11.59
N GLU A 61 22.61 -2.43 -12.61
CA GLU A 61 22.30 -3.82 -12.96
C GLU A 61 23.54 -4.59 -13.44
N ASN A 62 24.46 -3.93 -14.16
CA ASN A 62 25.68 -4.55 -14.68
C ASN A 62 26.65 -4.92 -13.55
N LYS A 63 26.80 -4.03 -12.56
CA LYS A 63 27.65 -4.26 -11.39
C LYS A 63 26.92 -4.98 -10.25
N ASN A 64 25.63 -5.31 -10.44
CA ASN A 64 24.77 -5.95 -9.45
C ASN A 64 24.87 -5.31 -8.06
N ALA A 65 24.82 -3.98 -8.03
CA ALA A 65 24.99 -3.21 -6.80
C ALA A 65 24.12 -1.96 -6.79
N MET A 66 23.73 -1.53 -5.60
CA MET A 66 23.08 -0.24 -5.38
C MET A 66 23.98 0.70 -4.58
N LEU A 67 23.82 1.99 -4.80
CA LEU A 67 24.53 3.05 -4.10
C LEU A 67 23.56 3.74 -3.14
N LEU A 68 23.93 3.85 -1.87
CA LEU A 68 23.19 4.61 -0.88
C LEU A 68 23.90 5.91 -0.53
N ASP A 69 23.08 6.88 -0.16
CA ASP A 69 23.48 8.16 0.43
C ASP A 69 23.97 7.98 1.88
N GLU A 70 24.39 9.07 2.51
CA GLU A 70 24.77 9.08 3.91
C GLU A 70 23.67 8.55 4.85
N PHE A 71 24.11 8.01 5.99
CA PHE A 71 23.21 7.57 7.06
C PHE A 71 23.04 8.69 8.09
N LEU A 72 21.80 8.98 8.46
CA LEU A 72 21.44 10.01 9.44
C LEU A 72 20.64 9.42 10.62
N PRO A 73 21.07 9.60 11.88
CA PRO A 73 22.30 10.28 12.30
C PRO A 73 23.56 9.54 11.84
N SER A 74 24.71 10.20 11.81
CA SER A 74 25.95 9.54 11.36
C SER A 74 26.26 8.29 12.20
N PRO A 75 26.41 7.11 11.59
CA PRO A 75 26.73 5.88 12.30
C PRO A 75 28.15 5.94 12.83
N ARG A 76 28.46 5.12 13.84
CA ARG A 76 29.84 4.99 14.30
C ARG A 76 30.64 4.32 13.18
N GLN A 77 31.93 4.65 13.10
CA GLN A 77 32.78 4.16 12.00
C GLN A 77 32.84 2.63 11.90
N ASN A 78 32.65 1.92 13.01
CA ASN A 78 32.64 0.45 13.06
C ASN A 78 31.25 -0.15 12.79
N ASP A 79 30.18 0.65 12.75
CA ASP A 79 28.81 0.16 12.50
C ASP A 79 28.60 -0.17 11.02
N VAL A 80 29.39 0.44 10.13
CA VAL A 80 29.26 0.28 8.67
C VAL A 80 30.59 -0.14 8.07
N ILE A 81 30.81 -1.44 8.00
CA ILE A 81 32.00 -2.05 7.37
C ILE A 81 31.57 -3.01 6.25
N PRO A 82 32.44 -3.26 5.25
CA PRO A 82 32.21 -4.30 4.25
C PRO A 82 31.83 -5.62 4.91
N GLY A 83 30.78 -6.25 4.38
CA GLY A 83 30.25 -7.51 4.90
C GLY A 83 29.14 -7.36 5.94
N VAL A 84 28.88 -6.18 6.51
CA VAL A 84 27.77 -6.02 7.46
C VAL A 84 26.42 -6.08 6.74
N GLY A 85 25.51 -6.88 7.29
CA GLY A 85 24.12 -6.97 6.83
C GLY A 85 23.26 -5.86 7.44
N LEU A 86 22.25 -5.43 6.70
CA LEU A 86 21.26 -4.47 7.17
C LEU A 86 19.91 -4.71 6.53
N TRP A 87 18.87 -4.30 7.24
CA TRP A 87 17.54 -4.11 6.70
C TRP A 87 17.36 -2.69 6.20
N LEU A 88 16.71 -2.55 5.05
CA LEU A 88 16.21 -1.29 4.54
C LEU A 88 14.69 -1.36 4.48
N LEU A 89 14.03 -0.38 5.07
CA LEU A 89 12.57 -0.27 5.14
C LEU A 89 12.15 1.07 4.54
N GLY A 90 11.16 1.05 3.66
CA GLY A 90 10.64 2.25 3.02
C GLY A 90 9.29 2.04 2.40
N GLN A 91 8.90 2.94 1.51
CA GLN A 91 7.65 2.82 0.76
C GLN A 91 7.88 3.16 -0.71
N VAL A 92 7.32 2.34 -1.59
CA VAL A 92 7.20 2.63 -3.03
C VAL A 92 5.75 2.92 -3.32
N ARG A 93 5.42 4.10 -3.86
CA ARG A 93 4.01 4.49 -4.10
C ARG A 93 3.10 4.29 -2.88
N GLY A 94 3.64 4.56 -1.69
CA GLY A 94 2.97 4.37 -0.41
C GLY A 94 2.79 2.91 0.05
N ILE A 95 3.43 1.94 -0.61
CA ILE A 95 3.41 0.52 -0.23
C ILE A 95 4.67 0.18 0.57
N LYS A 96 4.49 -0.29 1.81
CA LYS A 96 5.62 -0.69 2.67
C LYS A 96 6.45 -1.77 1.98
N THR A 97 7.74 -1.51 1.91
CA THR A 97 8.72 -2.32 1.22
C THR A 97 9.92 -2.48 2.15
N ALA A 98 10.37 -3.72 2.34
CA ALA A 98 11.51 -4.02 3.19
C ALA A 98 12.37 -5.11 2.58
N PHE A 99 13.69 -4.96 2.67
CA PHE A 99 14.63 -5.96 2.16
C PHE A 99 15.92 -5.97 2.97
N LYS A 100 16.55 -7.15 3.01
CA LYS A 100 17.86 -7.33 3.62
C LYS A 100 18.93 -7.29 2.54
N THR A 101 20.04 -6.64 2.85
CA THR A 101 21.20 -6.48 1.97
C THR A 101 22.49 -6.46 2.80
N ARG A 102 23.63 -6.32 2.15
CA ARG A 102 24.97 -6.30 2.74
C ARG A 102 25.82 -5.20 2.13
N VAL A 103 26.66 -4.57 2.94
CA VAL A 103 27.63 -3.57 2.50
C VAL A 103 28.75 -4.26 1.70
N ILE A 104 28.99 -3.79 0.48
CA ILE A 104 30.11 -4.20 -0.38
C ILE A 104 31.33 -3.32 -0.07
N SER A 105 31.14 -2.01 -0.07
CA SER A 105 32.23 -1.05 0.15
C SER A 105 31.72 0.28 0.71
N VAL A 106 32.57 0.93 1.49
CA VAL A 106 32.34 2.28 2.01
C VAL A 106 33.28 3.23 1.29
N GLY A 107 32.75 4.36 0.80
CA GLY A 107 33.52 5.33 0.04
C GLY A 107 33.12 6.77 0.36
N LYS A 108 33.71 7.69 -0.40
CA LYS A 108 33.30 9.10 -0.42
C LYS A 108 33.25 9.60 -1.85
N GLU A 109 32.26 10.42 -2.16
CA GLU A 109 32.14 11.14 -3.42
C GLU A 109 31.94 12.62 -3.12
N ASN A 110 32.79 13.48 -3.69
CA ASN A 110 32.83 14.92 -3.40
C ASN A 110 32.90 15.26 -1.88
N GLY A 111 33.54 14.39 -1.09
CA GLY A 111 33.67 14.53 0.36
C GLY A 111 32.51 13.98 1.18
N LEU A 112 31.40 13.58 0.55
CA LEU A 112 30.22 13.01 1.20
C LEU A 112 30.31 11.47 1.28
N PRO A 113 29.90 10.83 2.39
CA PRO A 113 29.86 9.37 2.50
C PRO A 113 28.94 8.75 1.46
N ILE A 114 29.41 7.68 0.80
CA ILE A 114 28.61 6.86 -0.08
C ILE A 114 28.82 5.38 0.24
N TYR A 115 27.77 4.58 0.12
CA TYR A 115 27.82 3.16 0.49
C TYR A 115 27.35 2.30 -0.66
N ARG A 116 28.18 1.34 -1.05
CA ARG A 116 27.83 0.37 -2.08
C ARG A 116 27.31 -0.90 -1.43
N LEU A 117 26.14 -1.36 -1.83
CA LEU A 117 25.47 -2.51 -1.25
C LEU A 117 25.05 -3.53 -2.32
N GLU A 118 24.91 -4.78 -1.91
CA GLU A 118 24.40 -5.86 -2.75
C GLU A 118 22.93 -5.63 -3.12
N ILE A 119 22.54 -6.03 -4.33
CA ILE A 119 21.12 -6.13 -4.67
C ILE A 119 20.48 -7.21 -3.79
N PRO A 120 19.35 -6.94 -3.11
CA PRO A 120 18.70 -7.93 -2.25
C PRO A 120 18.27 -9.16 -3.05
N ALA A 121 18.38 -10.34 -2.44
CA ALA A 121 17.89 -11.59 -3.03
C ALA A 121 16.36 -11.64 -3.10
N ALA A 122 15.67 -10.92 -2.21
CA ALA A 122 14.23 -10.77 -2.23
C ALA A 122 13.79 -9.48 -1.53
N ILE A 123 12.63 -8.98 -1.94
CA ILE A 123 11.97 -7.80 -1.34
C ILE A 123 10.63 -8.24 -0.73
N ARG A 124 10.40 -7.91 0.54
CA ARG A 124 9.08 -8.00 1.18
C ARG A 124 8.29 -6.76 0.82
N HIS A 125 7.22 -6.93 0.06
CA HIS A 125 6.38 -5.83 -0.41
C HIS A 125 4.95 -6.02 0.07
N GLN A 126 4.40 -5.06 0.81
CA GLN A 126 3.08 -5.22 1.43
C GLN A 126 1.98 -5.28 0.37
N GLN A 127 1.21 -6.37 0.35
CA GLN A 127 0.07 -6.49 -0.55
C GLN A 127 -1.10 -5.67 -0.02
N ARG A 128 -1.29 -4.45 -0.54
CA ARG A 128 -2.34 -3.53 -0.04
C ARG A 128 -3.76 -3.94 -0.44
N ARG A 129 -3.93 -4.86 -1.40
CA ARG A 129 -5.26 -5.18 -1.96
C ARG A 129 -5.40 -6.66 -2.32
N TYR A 130 -6.42 -7.30 -1.76
CA TYR A 130 -6.85 -8.65 -2.13
C TYR A 130 -7.65 -8.68 -3.45
N SER A 131 -8.13 -7.53 -3.92
CA SER A 131 -8.90 -7.42 -5.16
C SER A 131 -8.65 -6.10 -5.90
N TYR A 132 -8.82 -6.14 -7.22
CA TYR A 132 -8.76 -4.97 -8.06
C TYR A 132 -9.87 -3.96 -7.71
N ARG A 133 -9.57 -2.67 -7.82
CA ARG A 133 -10.53 -1.57 -7.66
C ARG A 133 -10.74 -0.90 -9.01
N ALA A 134 -11.95 -1.00 -9.54
CA ALA A 134 -12.32 -0.35 -10.78
C ALA A 134 -12.69 1.12 -10.51
N PRO A 135 -11.98 2.10 -11.10
CA PRO A 135 -12.33 3.51 -10.95
C PRO A 135 -13.62 3.82 -11.72
N VAL A 136 -14.48 4.62 -11.10
CA VAL A 136 -15.71 5.12 -11.70
C VAL A 136 -15.44 6.44 -12.39
N ALA A 137 -15.63 6.46 -13.71
CA ALA A 137 -15.47 7.69 -14.47
C ALA A 137 -16.52 8.73 -14.07
N LEU A 138 -16.15 10.02 -14.09
CA LEU A 138 -17.06 11.13 -13.76
C LEU A 138 -18.34 11.18 -14.60
N SER A 139 -18.33 10.57 -15.79
CA SER A 139 -19.49 10.47 -16.68
C SER A 139 -20.54 9.45 -16.19
N ILE A 140 -20.14 8.49 -15.36
CA ILE A 140 -21.02 7.47 -14.79
C ILE A 140 -21.59 8.04 -13.50
N ARG A 141 -22.90 8.29 -13.49
CA ARG A 141 -23.60 8.70 -12.27
C ARG A 141 -23.83 7.46 -11.42
N SER A 142 -23.32 7.48 -10.20
CA SER A 142 -23.51 6.42 -9.22
C SER A 142 -23.47 7.05 -7.83
N GLN A 143 -24.61 7.06 -7.18
CA GLN A 143 -24.78 7.62 -5.85
C GLN A 143 -24.61 6.56 -4.76
N VAL A 144 -24.06 6.98 -3.63
CA VAL A 144 -24.02 6.16 -2.40
C VAL A 144 -24.71 6.93 -1.28
N ARG A 145 -25.64 6.27 -0.59
CA ARG A 145 -26.30 6.78 0.61
C ARG A 145 -25.88 5.91 1.79
N LEU A 146 -25.39 6.54 2.85
CA LEU A 146 -24.94 5.86 4.06
C LEU A 146 -25.81 6.31 5.23
N LYS A 147 -26.25 5.37 6.06
CA LYS A 147 -26.95 5.65 7.31
C LYS A 147 -26.35 4.85 8.45
N HIS A 148 -26.32 5.47 9.61
CA HIS A 148 -25.95 4.87 10.88
C HIS A 148 -27.13 5.00 11.85
N ASP A 149 -27.17 4.14 12.87
CA ASP A 149 -28.32 4.01 13.78
C ASP A 149 -28.55 5.24 14.67
N ASP A 150 -27.53 6.07 14.87
CA ASP A 150 -27.60 7.34 15.61
C ASP A 150 -28.24 8.49 14.79
N GLY A 151 -28.71 8.20 13.57
CA GLY A 151 -29.34 9.16 12.69
C GLY A 151 -28.37 9.89 11.74
N LEU A 152 -27.07 9.61 11.80
CA LEU A 152 -26.11 10.12 10.82
C LEU A 152 -26.45 9.59 9.42
N ALA A 153 -26.58 10.51 8.46
CA ALA A 153 -26.95 10.18 7.09
C ALA A 153 -26.12 10.96 6.07
N LEU A 154 -25.32 10.24 5.29
CA LEU A 154 -24.44 10.81 4.27
C LEU A 154 -24.90 10.47 2.87
N THR A 155 -24.56 11.32 1.92
CA THR A 155 -24.74 11.04 0.50
C THR A 155 -23.53 11.52 -0.29
N GLY A 156 -23.00 10.63 -1.14
CA GLY A 156 -21.81 10.89 -1.93
C GLY A 156 -21.85 10.26 -3.32
N GLN A 157 -20.74 10.40 -4.04
CA GLN A 157 -20.55 9.81 -5.36
C GLN A 157 -19.55 8.67 -5.27
N LEU A 158 -19.85 7.55 -5.91
CA LEU A 158 -18.93 6.42 -6.01
C LEU A 158 -17.68 6.83 -6.81
N ARG A 159 -16.50 6.50 -6.28
CA ARG A 159 -15.19 6.82 -6.89
C ARG A 159 -14.47 5.60 -7.41
N ASP A 160 -14.49 4.53 -6.63
CA ASP A 160 -14.00 3.23 -7.04
C ASP A 160 -14.83 2.13 -6.38
N LEU A 161 -14.85 0.96 -7.02
CA LEU A 161 -15.55 -0.22 -6.56
C LEU A 161 -14.66 -1.45 -6.68
N SER A 162 -14.72 -2.34 -5.69
CA SER A 162 -14.09 -3.65 -5.67
C SER A 162 -15.04 -4.66 -5.06
N ILE A 163 -14.69 -5.95 -5.14
CA ILE A 163 -15.51 -7.02 -4.54
C ILE A 163 -15.62 -6.91 -3.01
N GLY A 164 -14.65 -6.27 -2.36
CA GLY A 164 -14.59 -6.17 -0.90
C GLY A 164 -14.97 -4.79 -0.33
N GLY A 165 -15.29 -3.82 -1.18
CA GLY A 165 -15.61 -2.48 -0.71
C GLY A 165 -15.57 -1.43 -1.82
N LEU A 166 -15.73 -0.17 -1.40
CA LEU A 166 -15.89 0.98 -2.28
C LEU A 166 -15.20 2.22 -1.74
N SER A 167 -15.05 3.23 -2.58
CA SER A 167 -14.72 4.59 -2.14
C SER A 167 -15.79 5.59 -2.55
N VAL A 168 -16.13 6.49 -1.62
CA VAL A 168 -17.18 7.50 -1.80
C VAL A 168 -16.59 8.89 -1.61
N MET A 169 -16.94 9.80 -2.51
CA MET A 169 -16.60 11.22 -2.41
C MET A 169 -17.79 12.00 -1.85
N LEU A 170 -17.56 12.71 -0.75
CA LEU A 170 -18.51 13.56 -0.05
C LEU A 170 -18.16 15.03 -0.31
N LYS A 171 -19.18 15.85 -0.61
CA LYS A 171 -19.02 17.29 -0.89
C LYS A 171 -19.26 18.19 0.33
N LYS A 172 -19.72 17.64 1.45
CA LYS A 172 -20.04 18.39 2.67
C LYS A 172 -19.18 17.85 3.82
N LEU A 173 -18.37 18.74 4.38
CA LEU A 173 -17.40 18.45 5.46
C LEU A 173 -17.99 18.61 6.87
N ARG A 174 -19.28 18.95 7.00
CA ARG A 174 -19.90 19.28 8.31
C ARG A 174 -19.95 18.11 9.29
N GLU A 175 -19.90 16.88 8.78
CA GLU A 175 -19.98 15.66 9.56
C GLU A 175 -18.59 15.00 9.74
N LEU A 176 -17.49 15.69 9.41
CA LEU A 176 -16.13 15.14 9.58
C LEU A 176 -15.85 14.65 11.01
N GLU A 177 -16.32 15.41 12.01
CA GLU A 177 -16.06 15.13 13.43
C GLU A 177 -16.74 13.84 13.92
N THR A 178 -17.81 13.40 13.26
CA THR A 178 -18.53 12.17 13.60
C THR A 178 -17.99 10.94 12.87
N LEU A 179 -17.12 11.13 11.86
CA LEU A 179 -16.57 10.05 11.06
C LEU A 179 -15.20 9.61 11.58
N SER A 180 -15.08 8.32 11.88
CA SER A 180 -13.83 7.70 12.31
C SER A 180 -13.62 6.34 11.66
N PRO A 181 -12.37 5.86 11.55
CA PRO A 181 -12.12 4.48 11.17
C PRO A 181 -12.87 3.52 12.09
N ASN A 182 -13.35 2.41 11.52
CA ASN A 182 -14.17 1.37 12.15
C ASN A 182 -15.63 1.77 12.45
N LEU A 183 -16.09 2.98 12.09
CA LEU A 183 -17.52 3.31 12.11
C LEU A 183 -18.27 2.43 11.10
N LEU A 184 -19.33 1.75 11.55
CA LEU A 184 -20.13 0.82 10.75
C LEU A 184 -21.45 1.46 10.33
N PHE A 185 -21.61 1.75 9.05
CA PHE A 185 -22.92 2.11 8.51
C PHE A 185 -23.80 0.87 8.41
N THR A 186 -24.97 0.93 9.06
CA THR A 186 -25.97 -0.13 9.07
C THR A 186 -26.72 -0.20 7.73
N GLU A 187 -26.80 0.90 7.01
CA GLU A 187 -27.27 0.93 5.62
C GLU A 187 -26.30 1.68 4.71
N CYS A 188 -25.70 0.96 3.76
CA CYS A 188 -24.98 1.49 2.60
C CYS A 188 -25.76 1.11 1.35
N ASP A 189 -26.59 2.05 0.86
CA ASP A 189 -27.34 1.93 -0.39
C ASP A 189 -26.52 2.48 -1.55
N LEU A 190 -26.09 1.56 -2.40
CA LEU A 190 -25.18 1.75 -3.51
C LEU A 190 -25.91 1.56 -4.83
N GLU A 191 -25.92 2.59 -5.67
CA GLU A 191 -26.29 2.48 -7.07
C GLU A 191 -25.12 1.87 -7.86
N LEU A 192 -25.20 0.59 -8.21
CA LEU A 192 -24.14 -0.13 -8.92
C LEU A 192 -24.13 0.22 -10.42
N PRO A 193 -23.01 0.75 -10.94
CA PRO A 193 -22.86 0.99 -12.38
C PRO A 193 -23.17 -0.25 -13.22
N GLY A 194 -24.07 -0.09 -14.20
CA GLY A 194 -24.43 -1.14 -15.16
C GLY A 194 -25.33 -2.25 -14.60
N GLU A 195 -25.73 -2.18 -13.34
CA GLU A 195 -26.56 -3.20 -12.68
C GLU A 195 -27.83 -2.55 -12.09
N GLY A 196 -27.89 -2.37 -10.77
CA GLY A 196 -29.06 -1.84 -10.05
C GLY A 196 -28.65 -1.35 -8.66
N HIS A 197 -29.52 -1.47 -7.66
CA HIS A 197 -29.20 -1.07 -6.28
C HIS A 197 -28.83 -2.26 -5.41
N VAL A 198 -27.92 -2.04 -4.48
CA VAL A 198 -27.58 -2.95 -3.38
C VAL A 198 -27.54 -2.17 -2.08
N THR A 199 -28.19 -2.71 -1.04
CA THR A 199 -28.12 -2.17 0.32
C THR A 199 -27.44 -3.19 1.22
N VAL A 200 -26.31 -2.80 1.82
CA VAL A 200 -25.44 -3.66 2.63
C VAL A 200 -24.88 -2.89 3.81
N GLN A 201 -24.29 -3.56 4.79
CA GLN A 201 -23.52 -2.89 5.82
C GLN A 201 -22.11 -2.56 5.30
N ALA A 202 -21.54 -1.44 5.75
CA ALA A 202 -20.20 -1.06 5.35
C ALA A 202 -19.44 -0.27 6.42
N GLU A 203 -18.18 -0.61 6.63
CA GLU A 203 -17.34 -0.04 7.67
C GLU A 203 -16.28 0.91 7.08
N ILE A 204 -16.09 2.08 7.71
CA ILE A 204 -15.02 3.01 7.33
C ILE A 204 -13.65 2.40 7.62
N ARG A 205 -12.81 2.29 6.58
CA ARG A 205 -11.41 1.83 6.71
C ARG A 205 -10.40 2.96 6.67
N HIS A 206 -10.69 4.04 5.95
CA HIS A 206 -9.84 5.21 5.86
C HIS A 206 -10.63 6.44 5.43
N LEU A 207 -10.14 7.60 5.84
CA LEU A 207 -10.65 8.91 5.46
C LEU A 207 -9.51 9.72 4.85
N HIS A 208 -9.79 10.44 3.77
CA HIS A 208 -8.84 11.33 3.12
C HIS A 208 -9.53 12.66 2.82
N THR A 209 -9.06 13.71 3.48
CA THR A 209 -9.60 15.06 3.30
C THR A 209 -8.72 15.82 2.31
N ASP A 210 -9.37 16.50 1.38
CA ASP A 210 -8.75 17.47 0.48
C ASP A 210 -9.25 18.88 0.86
N PRO A 211 -8.44 19.65 1.61
CA PRO A 211 -8.82 20.99 2.06
C PRO A 211 -9.00 21.99 0.90
N ALA A 212 -8.25 21.84 -0.20
CA ALA A 212 -8.29 22.77 -1.32
C ALA A 212 -9.61 22.66 -2.08
N HIS A 213 -10.09 21.44 -2.29
CA HIS A 213 -11.34 21.17 -2.99
C HIS A 213 -12.55 21.05 -2.06
N LYS A 214 -12.34 21.13 -0.74
CA LYS A 214 -13.37 20.96 0.31
C LYS A 214 -14.12 19.64 0.17
N THR A 215 -13.38 18.58 -0.14
CA THR A 215 -13.94 17.24 -0.37
C THR A 215 -13.39 16.24 0.64
N LEU A 216 -14.21 15.25 0.98
CA LEU A 216 -13.83 14.14 1.84
C LEU A 216 -14.04 12.85 1.06
N GLN A 217 -12.97 12.09 0.87
CA GLN A 217 -13.04 10.74 0.36
C GLN A 217 -13.01 9.75 1.52
N ILE A 218 -14.00 8.87 1.57
CA ILE A 218 -14.04 7.76 2.52
C ILE A 218 -13.87 6.44 1.77
N GLY A 219 -13.10 5.53 2.37
CA GLY A 219 -12.98 4.15 1.93
C GLY A 219 -13.77 3.24 2.84
N LEU A 220 -14.66 2.44 2.26
CA LEU A 220 -15.57 1.55 2.96
C LEU A 220 -15.26 0.09 2.61
N ALA A 221 -15.29 -0.79 3.60
CA ALA A 221 -15.29 -2.24 3.40
C ALA A 221 -16.72 -2.77 3.57
N PHE A 222 -17.18 -3.66 2.68
CA PHE A 222 -18.47 -4.33 2.87
C PHE A 222 -18.40 -5.27 4.07
N GLN A 223 -19.46 -5.31 4.86
CA GLN A 223 -19.65 -6.27 5.94
C GLN A 223 -20.77 -7.24 5.58
N ASP A 224 -20.51 -8.54 5.79
CA ASP A 224 -21.46 -9.64 5.55
C ASP A 224 -22.21 -9.58 4.22
N LEU A 225 -21.47 -9.33 3.12
CA LEU A 225 -22.03 -9.19 1.78
C LEU A 225 -22.69 -10.51 1.32
N PRO A 226 -24.04 -10.59 1.20
CA PRO A 226 -24.66 -11.86 0.88
C PRO A 226 -24.36 -12.29 -0.57
N PRO A 227 -24.45 -13.60 -0.90
CA PRO A 227 -23.95 -14.13 -2.19
C PRO A 227 -24.60 -13.50 -3.43
N ARG A 228 -25.85 -13.04 -3.33
CA ARG A 228 -26.55 -12.37 -4.43
C ARG A 228 -25.96 -10.99 -4.69
N GLU A 229 -25.77 -10.20 -3.65
CA GLU A 229 -25.20 -8.85 -3.68
C GLU A 229 -23.73 -8.92 -4.10
N GLN A 230 -22.97 -9.92 -3.64
CA GLN A 230 -21.60 -10.17 -4.09
C GLN A 230 -21.53 -10.37 -5.62
N ARG A 231 -22.46 -11.14 -6.21
CA ARG A 231 -22.53 -11.32 -7.67
C ARG A 231 -22.89 -10.03 -8.41
N LEU A 232 -23.73 -9.17 -7.84
CA LEU A 232 -24.06 -7.86 -8.42
C LEU A 232 -22.83 -6.94 -8.40
N VAL A 233 -22.13 -6.87 -7.26
CA VAL A 233 -20.89 -6.09 -7.11
C VAL A 233 -19.83 -6.57 -8.11
N GLN A 234 -19.60 -7.89 -8.22
CA GLN A 234 -18.62 -8.46 -9.16
C GLN A 234 -18.92 -8.08 -10.62
N ARG A 235 -20.19 -8.15 -11.04
CA ARG A 235 -20.57 -7.79 -12.40
C ARG A 235 -20.40 -6.30 -12.67
N SER A 236 -20.73 -5.46 -11.68
CA SER A 236 -20.50 -4.02 -11.77
C SER A 236 -19.01 -3.66 -11.85
N VAL A 237 -18.14 -4.31 -11.08
CA VAL A 237 -16.67 -4.17 -11.19
C VAL A 237 -16.21 -4.54 -12.61
N SER A 238 -16.68 -5.67 -13.13
CA SER A 238 -16.34 -6.14 -14.48
C SER A 238 -16.86 -5.18 -15.58
N PHE A 239 -18.02 -4.56 -15.36
CA PHE A 239 -18.56 -3.53 -16.23
C PHE A 239 -17.66 -2.29 -16.27
N LEU A 240 -17.24 -1.79 -15.10
CA LEU A 240 -16.35 -0.64 -14.99
C LEU A 240 -14.99 -0.91 -15.65
N GLU A 241 -14.42 -2.09 -15.47
CA GLU A 241 -13.17 -2.51 -16.14
C GLU A 241 -13.28 -2.41 -17.67
N ARG A 242 -14.36 -2.95 -18.25
CA ARG A 242 -14.60 -2.87 -19.70
C ARG A 242 -14.74 -1.42 -20.18
N GLU A 243 -15.41 -0.57 -19.42
CA GLU A 243 -15.57 0.84 -19.77
C GLU A 243 -14.23 1.61 -19.72
N GLN A 244 -13.30 1.24 -18.84
CA GLN A 244 -11.97 1.82 -18.82
C GLN A 244 -11.15 1.43 -20.06
N LEU A 245 -11.17 0.15 -20.45
CA LEU A 245 -10.48 -0.34 -21.64
C LEU A 245 -10.98 0.35 -22.91
N ARG A 246 -12.29 0.54 -23.04
CA ARG A 246 -12.90 1.27 -24.17
C ARG A 246 -12.43 2.72 -24.28
N LYS A 247 -12.20 3.38 -23.14
CA LYS A 247 -11.73 4.78 -23.11
C LYS A 247 -10.26 4.92 -23.45
N GLN A 248 -9.43 3.93 -23.13
CA GLN A 248 -8.02 3.94 -23.51
C GLN A 248 -7.85 3.80 -25.03
N ILE A 249 -8.58 2.87 -25.65
CA ILE A 249 -8.53 2.66 -27.10
C ILE A 249 -8.93 3.93 -27.87
N LYS A 250 -9.99 4.63 -27.43
CA LYS A 250 -10.44 5.88 -28.07
C LYS A 250 -9.52 7.08 -27.90
N LYS A 251 -8.48 6.99 -27.05
CA LYS A 251 -7.55 8.08 -26.78
C LYS A 251 -6.26 7.96 -27.59
N ASP A 252 -6.02 6.78 -28.17
CA ASP A 252 -4.85 6.45 -28.99
C ASP A 252 -5.14 6.54 -30.50
N ASP A 253 -6.38 6.86 -30.89
CA ASP A 253 -6.85 7.23 -32.23
C ASP A 253 -7.00 8.76 -32.34
#